data_AF-A0A957WYK1-F1
#
_entry.id   AF-A0A957WYK1-F1
#
_cell.length_a   1.000
_cell.length_b   1.000
_cell.length_c   1.000
_cell.angle_alpha   90.00
_cell.angle_beta   90.00
_cell.angle_gamma   90.00
#
_symmetry.space_group_name_H-M   'P 1'
#
loop_
_entity.id
_entity.type
_entity.pdbx_description
1 polymer ?
#
loop_
_entity_poly.entity_id
_entity_poly.type
_entity_poly.pdbx_seq_one_letter_code
_entity_poly.pdbx_strand_id
1 'polypeptide(L)'
;MNMQQRNQPLLNTSAYLRAVGMWTIIWGATVGLASYQGQPGILCLTPLAWLLAVPTGLNYVAFSAGRPGRSPFWAGAVAGATLGLLFGLLIWGLGGYLMPADPEEMGTLSIGQIGAILTGLGVVVGALLSGFTAARAAAQQRRGHTIASVSVQ
;
A
#
# COMPACT_ATOMS: atom_id res chain seq x y z
N MET A 1 -30.95 -6.52 -9.96
CA MET A 1 -29.88 -6.65 -8.94
C MET A 1 -29.83 -8.12 -8.51
N ASN A 2 -28.78 -8.86 -8.88
CA ASN A 2 -28.70 -10.31 -8.67
C ASN A 2 -28.52 -10.66 -7.18
N MET A 3 -29.30 -11.63 -6.66
CA MET A 3 -29.21 -12.09 -5.26
C MET A 3 -27.79 -12.55 -4.86
N GLN A 4 -26.97 -13.01 -5.81
CA GLN A 4 -25.56 -13.37 -5.58
C GLN A 4 -24.67 -12.20 -5.14
N GLN A 5 -25.01 -10.94 -5.44
CA GLN A 5 -24.23 -9.77 -4.98
C GLN A 5 -24.49 -9.40 -3.52
N ARG A 6 -25.59 -9.87 -2.91
CA ARG A 6 -25.98 -9.47 -1.55
C ARG A 6 -25.17 -10.17 -0.46
N ASN A 7 -24.63 -11.36 -0.76
CA ASN A 7 -23.86 -12.20 0.18
C ASN A 7 -22.34 -12.16 -0.06
N GLN A 8 -21.84 -11.29 -0.94
CA GLN A 8 -20.40 -11.17 -1.11
C GLN A 8 -19.79 -10.37 0.05
N PRO A 9 -18.72 -10.89 0.70
CA PRO A 9 -18.05 -10.16 1.75
C PRO A 9 -17.51 -8.83 1.22
N LEU A 10 -17.46 -7.82 2.08
CA LEU A 10 -16.92 -6.50 1.73
C LEU A 10 -15.45 -6.57 1.33
N LEU A 11 -14.71 -7.51 1.94
CA LEU A 11 -13.29 -7.72 1.73
C LEU A 11 -13.01 -9.22 1.61
N ASN A 12 -12.24 -9.63 0.61
CA ASN A 12 -11.69 -10.97 0.56
C ASN A 12 -10.36 -11.00 1.34
N THR A 13 -10.40 -11.52 2.56
CA THR A 13 -9.25 -11.46 3.50
C THR A 13 -8.00 -12.14 2.97
N SER A 14 -8.12 -13.28 2.28
CA SER A 14 -6.94 -13.99 1.75
C SER A 14 -6.30 -13.24 0.58
N ALA A 15 -7.11 -12.68 -0.32
CA ALA A 15 -6.63 -11.84 -1.41
C ALA A 15 -5.99 -10.55 -0.87
N TYR A 16 -6.59 -9.95 0.16
CA TYR A 16 -6.06 -8.77 0.85
C TYR A 16 -4.68 -9.05 1.48
N LEU A 17 -4.56 -10.10 2.28
CA LEU A 17 -3.30 -10.44 2.95
C LEU A 17 -2.18 -10.72 1.95
N ARG A 18 -2.48 -11.42 0.85
CA ARG A 18 -1.50 -11.68 -0.22
C ARG A 18 -1.10 -10.41 -0.95
N ALA A 19 -2.08 -9.58 -1.33
CA ALA A 19 -1.82 -8.35 -2.08
C ALA A 19 -0.99 -7.35 -1.26
N VAL A 20 -1.33 -7.14 0.01
CA VAL A 20 -0.59 -6.23 0.91
C VAL A 20 0.75 -6.85 1.31
N GLY A 21 0.73 -8.10 1.80
CA GLY A 21 1.90 -8.76 2.38
C GLY A 21 3.07 -8.86 1.41
N MET A 22 2.82 -9.16 0.13
CA MET A 22 3.88 -9.27 -0.88
C MET A 22 4.69 -7.97 -0.98
N TRP A 23 4.02 -6.83 -1.14
CA TRP A 23 4.70 -5.54 -1.27
C TRP A 23 5.28 -5.04 0.04
N THR A 24 4.62 -5.33 1.16
CA THR A 24 5.16 -5.02 2.50
C THR A 24 6.46 -5.75 2.76
N ILE A 25 6.55 -7.04 2.43
CA ILE A 25 7.76 -7.84 2.60
C ILE A 25 8.87 -7.31 1.70
N ILE A 26 8.57 -7.04 0.43
CA ILE A 26 9.58 -6.55 -0.53
C ILE A 26 10.16 -5.22 -0.06
N TRP A 27 9.31 -4.22 0.19
CA TRP A 27 9.80 -2.90 0.59
C TRP A 27 10.44 -2.92 1.97
N GLY A 28 9.84 -3.65 2.93
CA GLY A 28 10.39 -3.81 4.27
C GLY A 28 11.77 -4.47 4.25
N ALA A 29 11.97 -5.51 3.44
CA ALA A 29 13.27 -6.14 3.25
C ALA A 29 14.28 -5.20 2.59
N THR A 30 13.87 -4.45 1.55
CA THR A 30 14.74 -3.45 0.90
C THR A 30 15.22 -2.39 1.90
N VAL A 31 14.30 -1.80 2.65
CA VAL A 31 14.61 -0.78 3.67
C VAL A 31 15.48 -1.37 4.77
N GLY A 32 15.16 -2.57 5.26
CA GLY A 32 15.93 -3.25 6.31
C GLY A 32 17.37 -3.55 5.88
N LEU A 33 17.56 -4.08 4.67
CA LEU A 33 18.89 -4.39 4.12
C LEU A 33 19.72 -3.12 3.89
N ALA A 34 19.14 -2.09 3.28
CA ALA A 34 19.85 -0.84 3.04
C ALA A 34 20.17 -0.10 4.35
N SER A 35 19.27 -0.14 5.34
CA SER A 35 19.55 0.40 6.68
C SER A 35 20.69 -0.36 7.36
N TYR A 36 20.73 -1.69 7.25
CA TYR A 36 21.81 -2.52 7.77
C TYR A 36 23.17 -2.21 7.09
N GLN A 37 23.16 -1.82 5.82
CA GLN A 37 24.35 -1.39 5.08
C GLN A 37 24.77 0.06 5.37
N GLY A 38 24.12 0.75 6.32
CA GLY A 38 24.42 2.14 6.65
C GLY A 38 23.93 3.15 5.61
N GLN A 39 22.94 2.79 4.79
CA GLN A 39 22.32 3.65 3.78
C GLN A 39 20.88 4.04 4.19
N PRO A 40 20.68 4.85 5.26
CA PRO A 40 19.35 5.23 5.72
C PRO A 40 18.61 6.12 4.72
N GLY A 41 19.32 6.71 3.74
CA GLY A 41 18.73 7.52 2.66
C GLY A 41 17.69 6.78 1.81
N ILE A 42 17.66 5.44 1.85
CA ILE A 42 16.60 4.65 1.20
C ILE A 42 15.20 5.00 1.74
N LEU A 43 15.10 5.41 3.01
CA LEU A 43 13.83 5.80 3.64
C LEU A 43 13.22 7.01 2.94
N CYS A 44 14.04 7.89 2.39
CA CYS A 44 13.60 9.06 1.63
C CYS A 44 12.94 8.68 0.29
N LEU A 45 13.13 7.45 -0.20
CA LEU A 45 12.46 6.93 -1.40
C LEU A 45 11.09 6.31 -1.09
N THR A 46 10.66 6.26 0.17
CA THR A 46 9.36 5.70 0.55
C THR A 46 8.15 6.37 -0.13
N PRO A 47 8.15 7.68 -0.47
CA PRO A 47 7.08 8.24 -1.31
C PRO A 47 6.96 7.56 -2.68
N LEU A 48 8.07 7.13 -3.28
CA LEU A 48 8.03 6.32 -4.51
C LEU A 48 7.49 4.92 -4.25
N ALA A 49 7.75 4.34 -3.07
CA ALA A 49 7.20 3.04 -2.70
C ALA A 49 5.66 3.05 -2.59
N TRP A 50 5.01 4.19 -2.38
CA TRP A 50 3.54 4.28 -2.45
C TRP A 50 2.98 3.94 -3.84
N LEU A 51 3.78 4.04 -4.90
CA LEU A 51 3.37 3.57 -6.23
C LEU A 51 3.11 2.07 -6.26
N LEU A 52 3.64 1.30 -5.30
CA LEU A 52 3.29 -0.12 -5.11
C LEU A 52 1.82 -0.33 -4.74
N ALA A 53 1.10 0.70 -4.32
CA ALA A 53 -0.35 0.64 -4.16
C ALA A 53 -1.09 0.36 -5.49
N VAL A 54 -0.52 0.76 -6.62
CA VAL A 54 -1.08 0.50 -7.96
C VAL A 54 -1.19 -1.01 -8.23
N PRO A 55 -0.07 -1.79 -8.23
CA PRO A 55 -0.14 -3.22 -8.41
C PRO A 55 -0.81 -3.95 -7.24
N THR A 56 -0.85 -3.37 -6.04
CA THR A 56 -1.62 -3.93 -4.91
C THR A 56 -3.12 -4.03 -5.24
N GLY A 57 -3.72 -2.97 -5.77
CA GLY A 57 -5.14 -2.99 -6.15
C GLY A 57 -5.44 -3.96 -7.30
N LEU A 58 -4.53 -4.09 -8.26
CA LEU A 58 -4.63 -5.09 -9.34
C LEU A 58 -4.55 -6.52 -8.79
N ASN A 59 -3.55 -6.80 -7.97
CA ASN A 59 -3.33 -8.11 -7.38
C ASN A 59 -4.46 -8.52 -6.45
N TYR A 60 -5.05 -7.60 -5.69
CA TYR A 60 -6.23 -7.88 -4.90
C TYR A 60 -7.38 -8.43 -5.76
N VAL A 61 -7.67 -7.77 -6.89
CA VAL A 61 -8.73 -8.22 -7.81
C VAL A 61 -8.36 -9.56 -8.45
N ALA A 62 -7.11 -9.72 -8.90
CA ALA A 62 -6.65 -10.97 -9.51
C ALA A 62 -6.73 -12.15 -8.53
N PHE A 63 -6.26 -11.98 -7.29
CA PHE A 63 -6.31 -13.01 -6.24
C PHE A 63 -7.72 -13.29 -5.70
N SER A 64 -8.67 -12.37 -5.93
CA SER A 64 -10.06 -12.56 -5.49
C SER A 64 -10.85 -13.58 -6.34
N ALA A 65 -10.24 -14.18 -7.37
CA ALA A 65 -10.80 -15.27 -8.18
C ALA A 65 -12.23 -14.99 -8.71
N GLY A 66 -12.48 -13.76 -9.17
CA GLY A 66 -13.78 -13.34 -9.71
C GLY A 66 -14.77 -12.82 -8.67
N ARG A 67 -14.37 -12.73 -7.39
CA ARG A 67 -15.18 -12.18 -6.30
C ARG A 67 -14.44 -11.06 -5.55
N PRO A 68 -14.16 -9.91 -6.20
CA PRO A 68 -13.47 -8.79 -5.55
C PRO A 68 -14.31 -8.08 -4.47
N GLY A 69 -15.58 -8.44 -4.33
CA GLY A 69 -16.51 -7.89 -3.33
C GLY A 69 -17.54 -6.94 -3.95
N ARG A 70 -18.47 -6.47 -3.10
CA ARG A 70 -19.57 -5.58 -3.51
C ARG A 70 -19.08 -4.22 -3.99
N SER A 71 -18.00 -3.69 -3.39
CA SER A 71 -17.33 -2.48 -3.84
C SER A 71 -15.82 -2.73 -3.99
N PRO A 72 -15.33 -3.00 -5.22
CA PRO A 72 -13.91 -3.24 -5.47
C PRO A 72 -13.05 -2.00 -5.18
N PHE A 73 -13.62 -0.79 -5.32
CA PHE A 73 -12.94 0.46 -4.96
C PHE A 73 -12.60 0.49 -3.47
N TRP A 74 -13.58 0.24 -2.59
CA TRP A 74 -13.35 0.28 -1.15
C TRP A 74 -12.39 -0.81 -0.69
N ALA A 75 -12.51 -2.01 -1.25
CA ALA A 75 -11.59 -3.10 -0.92
C ALA A 75 -10.14 -2.79 -1.34
N GLY A 76 -9.95 -2.26 -2.55
CA GLY A 76 -8.65 -1.77 -3.02
C GLY A 76 -8.13 -0.60 -2.18
N ALA A 77 -9.00 0.34 -1.82
CA ALA A 77 -8.63 1.51 -1.02
C ALA A 77 -8.15 1.12 0.37
N VAL A 78 -8.80 0.16 1.02
CA VAL A 78 -8.34 -0.37 2.32
C VAL A 78 -6.97 -1.05 2.17
N ALA A 79 -6.76 -1.85 1.12
CA ALA A 79 -5.45 -2.47 0.86
C ALA A 79 -4.32 -1.44 0.66
N GLY A 80 -4.59 -0.40 -0.15
CA GLY A 80 -3.63 0.67 -0.38
C GLY A 80 -3.40 1.56 0.83
N ALA A 81 -4.45 1.86 1.61
CA ALA A 81 -4.37 2.61 2.86
C ALA A 81 -3.48 1.89 3.87
N THR A 82 -3.66 0.56 4.03
CA THR A 82 -2.82 -0.25 4.92
C THR A 82 -1.37 -0.21 4.48
N LEU A 83 -1.10 -0.32 3.18
CA LEU A 83 0.27 -0.27 2.65
C LEU A 83 0.91 1.11 2.87
N GLY A 84 0.16 2.18 2.61
CA GLY A 84 0.57 3.56 2.90
C GLY A 84 0.85 3.80 4.39
N LEU A 85 0.01 3.26 5.27
CA LEU A 85 0.20 3.31 6.72
C LEU A 85 1.49 2.57 7.14
N LEU A 86 1.69 1.34 6.67
CA LEU A 86 2.86 0.53 7.01
C LEU A 86 4.15 1.21 6.55
N PHE A 87 4.16 1.79 5.35
CA PHE A 87 5.31 2.48 4.80
C PHE A 87 5.56 3.83 5.49
N GLY A 88 4.50 4.55 5.85
CA GLY A 88 4.60 5.76 6.66
C GLY A 88 5.15 5.50 8.06
N LEU A 89 4.66 4.45 8.73
CA LEU A 89 5.17 4.04 10.04
C LEU A 89 6.63 3.59 9.98
N LEU A 90 7.06 2.96 8.88
CA LEU A 90 8.47 2.66 8.60
C LEU A 90 9.31 3.94 8.59
N ILE A 91 8.90 4.98 7.84
CA ILE A 91 9.60 6.28 7.83
C ILE A 91 9.63 6.88 9.23
N TRP A 92 8.48 6.93 9.90
CA TRP A 92 8.37 7.58 11.20
C TRP A 92 9.25 6.89 12.26
N GLY A 93 9.21 5.56 12.31
CA GLY A 93 9.99 4.78 13.27
C GLY A 93 11.48 4.75 12.96
N LEU A 94 11.87 4.33 11.75
CA LEU A 94 13.28 4.23 11.37
C LEU A 94 13.92 5.60 11.16
N GLY A 95 13.19 6.57 10.62
CA GLY A 95 13.70 7.94 10.43
C GLY A 95 14.01 8.60 11.77
N GLY A 96 13.13 8.45 12.76
CA GLY A 96 13.39 8.95 14.12
C GLY A 96 14.56 8.26 14.82
N TYR A 97 14.87 7.00 14.48
CA TYR A 97 15.96 6.24 15.09
C TYR A 97 17.31 6.41 14.39
N LEU A 98 17.32 6.40 13.05
CA LEU A 98 18.54 6.41 12.23
C LEU A 98 19.01 7.81 11.83
N MET A 99 18.14 8.81 11.89
CA MET A 99 18.46 10.21 11.60
C MET A 99 18.09 11.07 12.82
N PRO A 100 18.88 11.02 13.91
CA PRO A 100 18.67 11.91 15.03
C PRO A 100 18.78 13.36 14.53
N ALA A 101 17.69 14.08 14.73
CA ALA A 101 17.55 15.48 14.41
C ALA A 101 18.43 16.32 15.35
N ASP A 102 19.40 17.06 14.82
CA ASP A 102 19.98 18.15 15.60
C ASP A 102 18.92 19.26 15.75
N PRO A 103 18.54 19.62 16.99
CA PRO A 103 17.46 20.58 17.24
C PRO A 103 17.80 22.01 16.78
N GLU A 104 19.08 22.29 16.48
CA GLU A 104 19.54 23.58 15.94
C GLU A 104 19.41 23.70 14.42
N GLU A 105 19.37 22.59 13.68
CA GLU A 105 19.21 22.59 12.21
C GLU A 105 17.77 22.40 11.74
N MET A 106 16.89 21.91 12.63
CA MET A 106 15.47 21.77 12.31
C MET A 106 14.73 23.09 12.45
N GLY A 107 14.28 23.64 11.32
CA GLY A 107 13.22 24.64 11.30
C GLY A 107 11.94 24.14 12.00
N THR A 108 10.87 24.93 11.91
CA THR A 108 9.62 24.85 12.70
C THR A 108 8.87 23.49 12.75
N LEU A 109 9.32 22.46 12.03
CA LEU A 109 8.68 21.13 11.98
C LEU A 109 9.64 20.04 12.50
N SER A 110 9.20 19.30 13.51
CA SER A 110 9.95 18.18 14.05
C SER A 110 9.93 16.96 13.11
N ILE A 111 10.97 16.11 13.19
CA ILE A 111 11.05 14.84 12.44
C ILE A 111 9.79 13.97 12.63
N GLY A 112 9.20 14.00 13.83
CA GLY A 112 7.97 13.28 14.16
C GLY A 112 6.74 13.84 13.42
N GLN A 113 6.65 15.16 13.25
CA GLN A 113 5.58 15.81 12.48
C GLN A 113 5.71 15.50 10.98
N ILE A 114 6.94 15.55 10.45
CA ILE A 114 7.20 15.19 9.05
C ILE A 114 6.79 13.73 8.80
N GLY A 115 7.20 12.80 9.66
CA GLY A 115 6.82 11.39 9.54
C GLY A 115 5.30 11.18 9.65
N ALA A 116 4.60 11.92 10.52
CA ALA A 116 3.15 11.86 10.62
C ALA A 116 2.44 12.37 9.34
N ILE A 117 2.90 13.51 8.79
CA ILE A 117 2.37 14.07 7.53
C ILE A 117 2.60 13.10 6.38
N LEU A 118 3.81 12.56 6.23
CA LEU A 118 4.13 11.58 5.19
C LEU A 118 3.30 10.30 5.36
N THR A 119 3.07 9.85 6.59
CA THR A 119 2.20 8.70 6.86
C THR A 119 0.77 8.98 6.41
N GLY A 120 0.20 10.13 6.80
CA GLY A 120 -1.14 10.53 6.38
C GLY A 120 -1.27 10.62 4.87
N LEU A 121 -0.27 11.23 4.20
CA LEU A 121 -0.22 11.33 2.74
C LEU A 121 -0.13 9.94 2.10
N GLY A 122 0.71 9.06 2.62
CA GLY A 122 0.86 7.68 2.14
C GLY A 122 -0.44 6.89 2.23
N VAL A 123 -1.19 7.01 3.33
CA VAL A 123 -2.52 6.41 3.49
C VAL A 123 -3.47 6.91 2.40
N VAL A 124 -3.56 8.22 2.20
CA VAL A 124 -4.48 8.82 1.21
C VAL A 124 -4.09 8.44 -0.21
N VAL A 125 -2.82 8.60 -0.58
CA VAL A 125 -2.30 8.28 -1.91
C VAL A 125 -2.45 6.78 -2.19
N GLY A 126 -2.06 5.93 -1.24
CA GLY A 126 -2.21 4.48 -1.35
C GLY A 126 -3.67 4.06 -1.53
N ALA A 127 -4.58 4.61 -0.73
CA ALA A 127 -6.01 4.34 -0.82
C ALA A 127 -6.58 4.71 -2.20
N LEU A 128 -6.26 5.90 -2.70
CA LEU A 128 -6.76 6.36 -3.99
C LEU A 128 -6.20 5.53 -5.15
N LEU A 129 -4.88 5.30 -5.17
CA LEU A 129 -4.22 4.54 -6.24
C LEU A 129 -4.74 3.10 -6.28
N SER A 130 -4.72 2.40 -5.16
CA SER A 130 -5.17 1.00 -5.07
C SER A 130 -6.68 0.85 -5.27
N GLY A 131 -7.47 1.79 -4.73
CA GLY A 131 -8.92 1.81 -4.93
C GLY A 131 -9.30 2.01 -6.40
N PHE A 132 -8.67 2.98 -7.07
CA PHE A 132 -8.92 3.25 -8.49
C PHE A 132 -8.50 2.08 -9.38
N THR A 133 -7.33 1.48 -9.13
CA THR A 133 -6.85 0.34 -9.92
C THR A 133 -7.70 -0.90 -9.69
N ALA A 134 -8.12 -1.18 -8.46
CA ALA A 134 -9.04 -2.27 -8.15
C ALA A 134 -10.42 -2.07 -8.81
N ALA A 135 -10.94 -0.83 -8.81
CA ALA A 135 -12.19 -0.52 -9.49
C ALA A 135 -12.08 -0.75 -11.01
N ARG A 136 -10.99 -0.29 -11.63
CA ARG A 136 -10.74 -0.45 -13.06
C ARG A 136 -10.52 -1.92 -13.44
N ALA A 137 -9.75 -2.67 -12.67
CA ALA A 137 -9.52 -4.09 -12.88
C ALA A 137 -10.81 -4.91 -12.73
N ALA A 138 -11.62 -4.62 -11.70
CA ALA A 138 -12.91 -5.28 -11.53
C ALA A 138 -13.88 -4.95 -12.68
N ALA A 139 -13.85 -3.73 -13.22
CA ALA A 139 -14.65 -3.36 -14.38
C ALA A 139 -14.20 -4.10 -15.66
N GLN A 140 -12.89 -4.26 -15.86
CA GLN A 140 -12.32 -5.03 -16.97
C GLN A 140 -12.66 -6.52 -16.85
N GLN A 141 -12.54 -7.10 -15.65
CA GLN A 141 -12.89 -8.50 -15.40
C GLN A 141 -14.38 -8.78 -15.66
N ARG A 142 -15.27 -7.85 -15.30
CA ARG A 142 -16.71 -7.95 -15.63
C ARG A 142 -16.99 -7.89 -17.13
N ARG A 143 -16.08 -7.32 -17.93
CA ARG A 143 -16.15 -7.31 -19.40
C ARG A 143 -15.51 -8.54 -20.05
N GLY A 144 -15.07 -9.53 -19.26
CA GLY A 144 -14.48 -10.77 -19.75
C GLY A 144 -12.97 -10.70 -20.02
N HIS A 145 -12.30 -9.61 -19.62
CA HIS A 145 -10.84 -9.50 -19.75
C HIS A 145 -10.15 -10.22 -18.58
N THR A 146 -9.11 -10.99 -18.87
CA THR A 146 -8.24 -11.59 -17.86
C THR A 146 -7.31 -10.52 -17.27
N ILE A 147 -7.30 -10.40 -15.93
CA ILE A 147 -6.36 -9.54 -15.21
C ILE A 147 -5.13 -10.38 -14.88
N ALA A 148 -3.97 -10.01 -15.43
CA ALA A 148 -2.71 -10.63 -15.05
C ALA A 148 -2.33 -10.18 -13.63
N SER A 149 -2.13 -11.13 -12.71
CA SER A 149 -1.53 -10.85 -11.42
C SER A 149 -0.03 -10.67 -11.57
N VAL A 150 0.55 -9.67 -10.91
CA VAL A 150 1.99 -9.59 -10.71
C VAL A 150 2.34 -10.48 -9.52
N SER A 151 2.87 -11.67 -9.80
CA SER A 151 3.41 -12.57 -8.77
C SER A 151 4.93 -12.44 -8.73
N VAL A 152 5.50 -12.31 -7.53
CA VAL A 152 6.93 -12.45 -7.32
C VAL A 152 7.18 -13.94 -7.02
N GLN A 153 7.89 -14.60 -7.93
CA GLN A 153 8.35 -15.99 -7.79
C GLN A 153 9.64 -16.04 -6.98
#